data_AF-A0A7J3XT94-F1
#
_entry.id   AF-A0A7J3XT94-F1
#
_cell.length_a   1.000
_cell.length_b   1.000
_cell.length_c   1.000
_cell.angle_alpha   90.00
_cell.angle_beta   90.00
_cell.angle_gamma   90.00
#
_symmetry.space_group_name_H-M   'P 1'
#
loop_
_entity.id
_entity.type
_entity.pdbx_description
1 polymer ?
#
loop_
_entity_poly.entity_id
_entity_poly.type
_entity_poly.pdbx_seq_one_letter_code
_entity_poly.pdbx_strand_id
1 'polypeptide(L)'
;MSTSQVTVGLKVFGNLMAEVILKKLCCKCGLCASSCPVNAIAMTEGGPKLVSPCKNCGACYYGCPRSQSFSGELLEASLDSQERDE
;
A
#
# COMPACT_ATOMS: atom_id res chain seq x y z
N MET A 1 27.06 -13.63 2.54
CA MET A 1 26.32 -12.49 3.12
C MET A 1 24.88 -12.66 2.70
N SER A 2 23.99 -12.83 3.69
CA SER A 2 22.60 -13.28 3.52
C SER A 2 21.85 -12.43 2.50
N THR A 3 21.62 -12.96 1.30
CA THR A 3 20.72 -12.36 0.31
C THR A 3 19.30 -12.60 0.81
N SER A 4 18.85 -11.68 1.66
CA SER A 4 17.47 -11.61 2.13
C SER A 4 16.58 -11.59 0.90
N GLN A 5 15.86 -12.70 0.69
CA GLN A 5 14.86 -12.80 -0.36
C GLN A 5 13.81 -11.72 -0.10
N VAL A 6 13.87 -10.61 -0.85
CA VAL A 6 12.87 -9.55 -0.79
C VAL A 6 11.58 -10.14 -1.38
N THR A 7 10.74 -10.68 -0.50
CA THR A 7 9.41 -11.14 -0.88
C THR A 7 8.51 -9.92 -0.98
N VAL A 8 8.29 -9.43 -2.20
CA VAL A 8 7.33 -8.34 -2.47
C VAL A 8 5.92 -8.89 -2.26
N GLY A 9 5.48 -8.93 -1.01
CA GLY A 9 4.12 -9.33 -0.64
C GLY A 9 3.11 -8.30 -1.10
N LEU A 10 2.03 -8.74 -1.77
CA LEU A 10 0.94 -7.88 -2.20
C LEU A 10 0.37 -7.10 -0.99
N LYS A 11 0.44 -5.78 -1.06
CA LYS A 11 -0.05 -4.90 0.00
C LYS A 11 -1.56 -4.68 -0.15
N VAL A 12 -2.29 -4.69 0.97
CA VAL A 12 -3.76 -4.54 1.03
C VAL A 12 -4.17 -3.47 2.05
N PHE A 13 -5.48 -3.29 2.27
CA PHE A 13 -6.00 -2.33 3.25
C PHE A 13 -5.44 -2.54 4.66
N GLY A 14 -5.21 -3.79 5.07
CA GLY A 14 -4.56 -4.10 6.35
C GLY A 14 -3.17 -3.48 6.49
N ASN A 15 -2.36 -3.49 5.41
CA ASN A 15 -1.05 -2.83 5.39
C ASN A 15 -1.20 -1.32 5.49
N LEU A 16 -2.17 -0.73 4.77
CA LEU A 16 -2.46 0.70 4.85
C LEU A 16 -2.83 1.10 6.28
N MET A 17 -3.63 0.27 6.94
CA MET A 17 -4.02 0.48 8.33
C MET A 17 -2.82 0.46 9.27
N ALA A 18 -1.98 -0.57 9.18
CA ALA A 18 -0.81 -0.71 10.04
C ALA A 18 0.26 0.38 9.79
N GLU A 19 0.52 0.70 8.52
CA GLU A 19 1.66 1.54 8.14
C GLU A 19 1.32 3.04 8.12
N VAL A 20 0.07 3.41 7.88
CA VAL A 20 -0.33 4.82 7.71
C VAL A 20 -1.36 5.24 8.76
N ILE A 21 -2.46 4.50 8.90
CA ILE A 21 -3.60 4.94 9.73
C ILE A 21 -3.25 4.86 11.22
N LEU A 22 -2.78 3.71 11.69
CA LEU A 22 -2.44 3.51 13.11
C LEU A 22 -1.24 4.37 13.54
N LYS A 23 -0.30 4.62 12.62
CA LYS A 23 0.84 5.54 12.84
C LYS A 23 0.48 7.03 12.75
N LYS A 24 -0.81 7.38 12.61
CA LYS A 24 -1.31 8.76 12.54
C LYS A 24 -0.73 9.58 11.37
N LEU A 25 -0.31 8.91 10.29
CA LEU A 25 0.18 9.57 9.07
C LEU A 25 -0.95 9.90 8.08
N CYS A 26 -2.15 9.35 8.29
CA CYS A 26 -3.31 9.59 7.44
C CYS A 26 -3.80 11.05 7.55
N CYS A 27 -3.75 11.78 6.43
CA CYS A 27 -4.30 13.14 6.31
C CYS A 27 -5.79 13.18 5.93
N LYS A 28 -6.49 12.03 5.95
CA LYS A 28 -7.92 11.89 5.62
C LYS A 28 -8.31 12.43 4.23
N CYS A 29 -7.42 12.34 3.23
CA CYS A 29 -7.69 12.83 1.88
C CYS A 29 -8.78 12.08 1.10
N GLY A 30 -9.22 10.90 1.57
CA GLY A 30 -10.29 10.13 0.93
C GLY A 30 -9.88 9.27 -0.27
N LEU A 31 -8.62 9.34 -0.73
CA LEU A 31 -8.19 8.63 -1.94
C LEU A 31 -8.34 7.10 -1.84
N CYS A 32 -8.12 6.51 -0.66
CA CYS A 32 -8.34 5.08 -0.42
C CYS A 32 -9.81 4.65 -0.57
N ALA A 33 -10.78 5.52 -0.26
CA ALA A 33 -12.19 5.26 -0.50
C ALA A 33 -12.51 5.40 -2.00
N SER A 34 -12.00 6.44 -2.64
CA SER A 34 -12.20 6.69 -4.07
C SER A 34 -11.53 5.65 -4.98
N SER A 35 -10.39 5.07 -4.58
CA SER A 35 -9.66 4.08 -5.37
C SER A 35 -10.16 2.65 -5.17
N CYS A 36 -11.12 2.43 -4.27
CA CYS A 36 -11.64 1.11 -3.99
C CYS A 36 -12.65 0.69 -5.08
N PRO A 37 -12.35 -0.31 -5.93
CA PRO A 37 -13.23 -0.68 -7.06
C PRO A 37 -14.56 -1.29 -6.64
N VAL A 38 -14.66 -1.75 -5.39
CA VAL A 38 -15.85 -2.38 -4.81
C VAL A 38 -16.48 -1.53 -3.71
N ASN A 39 -16.05 -0.26 -3.58
CA ASN A 39 -16.53 0.69 -2.57
C ASN A 39 -16.54 0.11 -1.14
N ALA A 40 -15.53 -0.70 -0.80
CA ALA A 40 -15.43 -1.34 0.50
C ALA A 40 -14.93 -0.43 1.61
N ILE A 41 -14.42 0.76 1.29
CA ILE A 41 -13.84 1.70 2.25
C ILE A 41 -14.71 2.96 2.30
N ALA A 42 -15.12 3.37 3.50
CA ALA A 42 -15.81 4.64 3.76
C ALA A 42 -14.97 5.54 4.67
N MET A 43 -15.06 6.85 4.46
CA MET A 43 -14.44 7.85 5.34
C MET A 43 -15.33 8.14 6.54
N THR A 44 -14.76 8.02 7.74
CA THR A 44 -15.42 8.38 9.01
C THR A 44 -14.62 9.46 9.74
N GLU A 45 -15.14 10.01 10.84
CA GLU A 45 -14.39 10.95 11.68
C GLU A 45 -13.04 10.38 12.15
N GLY A 46 -12.99 9.07 12.39
CA GLY A 46 -11.77 8.35 12.79
C GLY A 46 -10.81 8.02 11.65
N GLY A 47 -11.14 8.35 10.40
CA GLY A 47 -10.42 7.96 9.20
C GLY A 47 -11.14 6.87 8.38
N PRO A 48 -10.47 6.30 7.37
CA PRO A 48 -11.07 5.29 6.49
C PRO A 48 -11.31 3.97 7.25
N LYS A 49 -12.48 3.36 7.04
CA LYS A 49 -12.90 2.08 7.61
C LYS A 49 -13.47 1.17 6.52
N LEU A 50 -13.31 -0.14 6.69
CA LEU A 50 -14.03 -1.10 5.85
C LEU A 50 -15.50 -1.15 6.24
N VAL A 51 -16.38 -1.02 5.25
CA VAL A 51 -17.85 -1.08 5.40
C VAL A 51 -18.48 -2.21 4.58
N SER A 52 -17.72 -2.81 3.67
CA SER A 52 -18.15 -3.98 2.90
C SER A 52 -16.95 -4.91 2.63
N PRO A 53 -17.15 -6.11 2.07
CA PRO A 53 -16.07 -7.07 1.83
C PRO A 53 -14.97 -6.54 0.91
N CYS A 54 -13.72 -6.57 1.42
CA CYS A 54 -12.53 -6.21 0.65
C CYS A 54 -12.14 -7.34 -0.32
N LYS A 55 -11.77 -6.98 -1.56
CA LYS A 55 -11.23 -7.92 -2.56
C LYS A 55 -9.71 -8.04 -2.55
N ASN A 56 -9.05 -7.43 -1.56
CA ASN A 56 -7.59 -7.50 -1.39
C ASN A 56 -6.80 -7.04 -2.63
N CYS A 57 -7.34 -6.08 -3.39
CA CYS A 57 -6.74 -5.61 -4.63
C CYS A 57 -5.54 -4.65 -4.45
N GLY A 58 -5.32 -4.11 -3.25
CA GLY A 58 -4.19 -3.22 -2.96
C GLY A 58 -4.29 -1.77 -3.45
N ALA A 59 -5.28 -1.43 -4.28
CA ALA A 59 -5.43 -0.07 -4.84
C ALA A 59 -5.44 1.06 -3.79
N CYS A 60 -6.03 0.81 -2.61
CA CYS A 60 -6.03 1.75 -1.50
C CYS A 60 -4.64 2.03 -0.91
N TYR A 61 -3.75 1.02 -0.91
CA TYR A 61 -2.40 1.14 -0.35
C TYR A 61 -1.47 1.87 -1.32
N TYR A 62 -1.42 1.41 -2.58
CA TYR A 62 -0.56 1.99 -3.61
C TYR A 62 -1.02 3.40 -4.03
N GLY A 63 -2.33 3.69 -3.94
CA GLY A 63 -2.84 5.03 -4.17
C GLY A 63 -2.60 5.98 -3.00
N CYS A 64 -2.22 5.52 -1.81
CA CYS A 64 -2.05 6.42 -0.67
C CYS A 64 -0.74 7.22 -0.79
N PRO A 65 -0.78 8.56 -0.86
CA PRO A 65 0.44 9.38 -0.97
C PRO A 65 1.29 9.39 0.31
N ARG A 66 0.83 8.72 1.37
CA ARG A 66 1.51 8.58 2.65
C ARG A 66 2.00 7.15 2.91
N SER A 67 1.78 6.23 1.96
CA SER A 67 2.32 4.86 2.05
C SER A 67 3.76 4.83 1.56
N GLN A 68 4.47 3.78 1.94
CA GLN A 68 5.87 3.56 1.56
C GLN A 68 6.03 3.22 0.07
N SER A 69 4.94 2.91 -0.64
CA SER A 69 4.98 2.70 -2.10
C SER A 69 5.37 3.95 -2.90
N PHE A 70 5.28 5.13 -2.29
CA PHE A 70 5.67 6.38 -2.96
C PHE A 70 7.15 6.70 -2.81
N SER A 71 7.86 6.12 -1.84
CA SER A 71 9.33 6.18 -1.81
C SER A 71 9.88 5.25 -2.88
N GLY A 72 10.86 5.73 -3.65
CA GLY A 72 11.45 5.09 -4.84
C GLY A 72 12.10 3.72 -4.66
N GLU A 73 11.73 2.95 -3.65
CA GLU A 73 12.21 1.58 -3.41
C GLU A 73 11.79 0.63 -4.56
N LEU A 74 10.73 0.94 -5.30
CA LEU A 74 10.36 0.23 -6.53
C LEU A 74 11.34 0.48 -7.70
N LEU A 75 12.02 1.64 -7.71
CA LEU A 75 13.11 1.92 -8.64
C LEU A 75 14.33 1.06 -8.27
N GLU A 76 14.66 0.95 -6.98
CA GLU A 76 15.78 0.11 -6.53
C GLU A 76 15.54 -1.39 -6.82
N ALA A 77 14.31 -1.87 -6.68
CA ALA A 77 13.95 -3.25 -7.04
C ALA A 77 14.04 -3.55 -8.55
N SER A 78 13.91 -2.54 -9.41
CA SER A 78 14.00 -2.69 -10.88
C SER A 78 15.45 -2.61 -11.39
N LEU A 79 16.33 -1.92 -10.68
CA LEU A 79 17.74 -1.71 -11.05
C LEU A 79 18.63 -2.92 -10.72
N ASP A 80 18.17 -3.84 -9.87
CA ASP A 80 18.91 -5.05 -9.47
C ASP A 80 18.81 -6.21 -10.50
N SER A 81 18.13 -5.99 -11.64
CA SER A 81 17.93 -7.02 -12.68
C SER A 81 18.98 -7.00 -13.81
N GLN A 82 20.03 -6.17 -13.75
CA GLN A 82 21.08 -6.13 -14.77
C GLN A 82 22.42 -6.67 -14.25
N GLU A 83 22.49 -7.95 -13.90
CA GLU A 83 23.70 -8.77 -14.06
C GLU A 83 23.35 -10.26 -13.84
N ARG A 84 23.81 -11.12 -14.77
CA ARG A 84 23.60 -12.59 -14.97
C ARG A 84 22.84 -12.88 -16.28
N ASP A 85 23.39 -13.51 -17.31
CA ASP A 85 24.62 -14.31 -17.45
C ASP A 85 25.06 -14.34 -18.94
N GLU A 86 26.37 -14.34 -19.19
CA GLU A 86 26.98 -15.18 -20.24
C GLU A 86 27.14 -16.60 -19.68
#